data_AF-A0A559MJ17-F1
#
_entry.id   AF-A0A559MJ17-F1
#
_cell.length_a   1.000
_cell.length_b   1.000
_cell.length_c   1.000
_cell.angle_alpha   90.00
_cell.angle_beta   90.00
_cell.angle_gamma   90.00
#
_symmetry.space_group_name_H-M   'P 1'
#
loop_
_entity.id
_entity.type
_entity.pdbx_description
1 polymer ?
#
loop_
_entity_poly.entity_id
_entity_poly.type
_entity_poly.pdbx_seq_one_letter_code
_entity_poly.pdbx_strand_id
1 'polypeptide(L)'
;MHGLRGTDPCYLSIDPVGTFHSSFRVTSSDRKSYSRSLTPRQSHWMPYMRSPDHTTVKGAVLDATVLAWIGKSSECFQFRVETISWIQEQLKDPTRAVSNATLGAIMTFTQWTAGYNNPEEISSHMNAIEKIVDLRGGFRSFQTDGSMMAKLTLFDSMVAVLTDKPPRFPMVEYFVSRPISPSTSHRISSYESPLSTTGSFDSIRYHKSQSAIIACLKLMWNLTQNFESQHEARFPVDHTSELPVPFVEEQRHIFKTPLLTLPILSSCHDLSHDHVLETLQGAASIYSHSLTDLNIDFPSSLNHEGFRNLHRAFGKCTEDDFWVRYPGVLLWVMLVGTAAARGKEEAAFWMFYLARTASFSKAENFLMEGVTIRRFLEIQRLMREDRTSLWDPTRTSR
;
A
#
# COMPACT_ATOMS: atom_id res chain seq x y z
N MET A 1 1.74 37.02 58.59
CA MET A 1 0.28 36.89 58.78
C MET A 1 -0.41 37.51 57.56
N HIS A 2 -1.24 36.72 56.85
CA HIS A 2 -2.31 37.06 55.86
C HIS A 2 -2.02 38.11 54.76
N GLY A 3 -2.14 37.84 53.44
CA GLY A 3 -3.36 37.48 52.68
C GLY A 3 -4.25 38.74 52.49
N LEU A 4 -4.78 39.19 51.35
CA LEU A 4 -5.17 38.61 50.05
C LEU A 4 -5.70 39.75 49.13
N ARG A 5 -5.81 39.47 47.81
CA ARG A 5 -6.60 40.15 46.72
C ARG A 5 -6.09 41.50 46.18
N GLY A 6 -6.05 41.79 44.88
CA GLY A 6 -6.51 41.10 43.67
C GLY A 6 -7.17 42.09 42.71
N THR A 7 -6.63 42.27 41.49
CA THR A 7 -7.35 42.73 40.29
C THR A 7 -6.60 42.26 39.04
N ASP A 8 -7.29 41.44 38.24
CA ASP A 8 -6.85 40.82 36.97
C ASP A 8 -6.79 41.80 35.79
N PRO A 9 -5.96 41.53 34.75
CA PRO A 9 -6.04 42.18 33.44
C PRO A 9 -6.75 41.30 32.38
N CYS A 10 -7.31 42.01 31.40
CA CYS A 10 -8.01 41.60 30.19
C CYS A 10 -7.71 40.20 29.60
N TYR A 11 -8.77 39.39 29.45
CA TYR A 11 -8.82 38.29 28.49
C TYR A 11 -9.22 38.81 27.11
N LEU A 12 -8.35 38.58 26.11
CA LEU A 12 -8.68 38.60 24.69
C LEU A 12 -9.55 37.38 24.38
N SER A 13 -10.78 37.63 23.96
CA SER A 13 -11.72 36.63 23.44
C SER A 13 -11.18 36.06 22.13
N ILE A 14 -10.84 34.77 22.12
CA ILE A 14 -10.62 34.00 20.90
C ILE A 14 -11.99 33.52 20.44
N ASP A 15 -12.43 34.01 19.28
CA ASP A 15 -13.65 33.51 18.63
C ASP A 15 -13.52 32.01 18.35
N PRO A 16 -14.53 31.18 18.68
CA PRO A 16 -14.49 29.77 18.38
C PRO A 16 -14.58 29.58 16.87
N VAL A 17 -13.56 28.91 16.32
CA VAL A 17 -13.51 28.38 14.96
C VAL A 17 -14.85 27.73 14.62
N GLY A 18 -15.44 28.19 13.51
CA GLY A 18 -16.77 27.83 13.05
C GLY A 18 -17.04 26.34 13.13
N THR A 19 -18.16 26.00 13.76
CA THR A 19 -18.75 24.67 13.73
C THR A 19 -19.01 24.25 12.29
N PHE A 20 -18.16 23.37 11.76
CA PHE A 20 -18.45 22.64 10.53
C PHE A 20 -19.68 21.76 10.76
N HIS A 21 -20.76 22.06 10.02
CA HIS A 21 -21.92 21.18 9.94
C HIS A 21 -21.49 19.85 9.28
N SER A 22 -21.27 18.81 10.10
CA SER A 22 -21.09 17.44 9.63
C SER A 22 -22.34 16.97 8.89
N SER A 23 -22.21 16.64 7.61
CA SER A 23 -23.20 15.87 6.84
C SER A 23 -23.26 14.39 7.25
N PHE A 24 -22.37 13.94 8.15
CA PHE A 24 -22.38 12.60 8.71
C PHE A 24 -23.04 12.59 10.09
N ARG A 25 -24.27 12.11 10.16
CA ARG A 25 -24.98 11.82 11.41
C ARG A 25 -24.63 10.40 11.83
N VAL A 26 -23.76 10.25 12.82
CA VAL A 26 -23.55 8.96 13.50
C VAL A 26 -24.87 8.62 14.21
N THR A 27 -25.59 7.60 13.77
CA THR A 27 -26.83 7.18 14.42
C THR A 27 -26.52 6.64 15.81
N SER A 28 -26.96 7.37 16.82
CA SER A 28 -26.76 7.12 18.24
C SER A 28 -27.69 6.02 18.78
N SER A 29 -27.67 4.82 18.21
CA SER A 29 -28.24 3.66 18.90
C SER A 29 -27.13 3.00 19.72
N ASP A 30 -27.31 3.03 21.04
CA ASP A 30 -26.54 2.30 22.07
C ASP A 30 -25.40 3.02 22.81
N ARG A 31 -25.62 4.30 23.17
CA ARG A 31 -24.89 5.01 24.23
C ARG A 31 -25.29 4.60 25.67
N LYS A 32 -25.72 3.35 25.90
CA LYS A 32 -25.99 2.84 27.25
C LYS A 32 -25.23 1.55 27.50
N SER A 33 -23.97 1.66 27.91
CA SER A 33 -23.42 0.92 29.08
C SER A 33 -21.88 0.93 29.12
N TYR A 34 -21.38 1.34 30.29
CA TYR A 34 -20.03 1.17 30.88
C TYR A 34 -18.78 1.74 30.19
N SER A 35 -18.06 2.55 30.97
CA SER A 35 -16.67 2.95 30.80
C SER A 35 -15.76 1.74 30.56
N ARG A 36 -15.35 1.51 29.31
CA ARG A 36 -14.19 0.67 28.99
C ARG A 36 -13.41 1.29 27.84
N SER A 37 -12.19 1.72 28.17
CA SER A 37 -11.01 1.93 27.32
C SER A 37 -11.19 1.55 25.85
N LEU A 38 -11.21 2.56 24.98
CA LEU A 38 -11.16 2.38 23.52
C LEU A 38 -9.70 2.32 23.06
N THR A 39 -9.03 1.22 23.39
CA THR A 39 -7.67 0.88 22.89
C THR A 39 -7.56 -0.65 22.81
N PRO A 40 -6.77 -1.23 21.89
CA PRO A 40 -6.56 -0.92 20.48
C PRO A 40 -7.30 -1.94 19.60
N ARG A 41 -7.55 -1.61 18.33
CA ARG A 41 -8.50 -2.35 17.51
C ARG A 41 -7.92 -2.68 16.13
N GLN A 42 -7.20 -3.81 16.10
CA GLN A 42 -6.68 -4.60 14.96
C GLN A 42 -5.61 -3.97 14.05
N SER A 43 -4.39 -4.50 14.15
CA SER A 43 -3.38 -4.51 13.08
C SER A 43 -3.05 -5.98 12.77
N HIS A 44 -2.87 -6.34 11.50
CA HIS A 44 -2.38 -7.68 11.10
C HIS A 44 -1.06 -8.03 11.79
N TRP A 45 -0.33 -7.00 12.22
CA TRP A 45 0.95 -7.06 12.90
C TRP A 45 0.85 -7.23 14.43
N MET A 46 -0.36 -7.21 15.00
CA MET A 46 -0.64 -7.36 16.45
C MET A 46 -1.80 -8.34 16.72
N PRO A 47 -1.59 -9.66 16.51
CA PRO A 47 -2.67 -10.67 16.56
C PRO A 47 -3.29 -10.93 17.95
N TYR A 48 -2.71 -10.40 19.04
CA TYR A 48 -3.16 -10.66 20.42
C TYR A 48 -3.85 -9.47 21.12
N MET A 49 -4.13 -8.37 20.40
CA MET A 49 -4.87 -7.23 20.94
C MET A 49 -6.35 -7.27 20.54
N ARG A 50 -7.24 -7.20 21.54
CA ARG A 50 -8.69 -7.50 21.43
C ARG A 50 -9.42 -6.61 20.42
N SER A 51 -10.20 -7.25 19.56
CA SER A 51 -11.02 -6.68 18.48
C SER A 51 -12.12 -5.71 18.96
N PRO A 52 -12.51 -4.69 18.15
CA PRO A 52 -13.88 -4.19 18.17
C PRO A 52 -14.86 -5.28 17.76
N ASP A 53 -16.08 -5.20 18.28
CA ASP A 53 -17.22 -5.82 17.65
C ASP A 53 -17.55 -5.07 16.34
N HIS A 54 -17.04 -5.56 15.22
CA HIS A 54 -17.18 -4.96 13.89
C HIS A 54 -18.60 -5.07 13.31
N THR A 55 -19.52 -5.71 14.03
CA THR A 55 -20.95 -5.71 13.70
C THR A 55 -21.61 -4.33 13.85
N THR A 56 -20.95 -3.38 14.52
CA THR A 56 -21.46 -2.01 14.75
C THR A 56 -20.97 -0.97 13.74
N VAL A 57 -19.99 -1.28 12.87
CA VAL A 57 -19.57 -0.36 11.78
C VAL A 57 -20.26 -0.81 10.48
N LYS A 58 -21.43 -0.24 10.21
CA LYS A 58 -22.09 -0.32 8.90
C LYS A 58 -21.77 0.98 8.12
N GLY A 59 -21.02 0.86 7.01
CA GLY A 59 -20.47 1.99 6.24
C GLY A 59 -19.19 2.55 6.88
N ALA A 60 -18.19 3.11 6.18
CA ALA A 60 -18.15 3.74 4.87
C ALA A 60 -16.79 3.46 4.18
N VAL A 61 -16.75 3.74 2.88
CA VAL A 61 -15.52 3.86 2.07
C VAL A 61 -14.44 4.62 2.86
N LEU A 62 -13.24 4.06 2.95
CA LEU A 62 -12.05 4.83 3.35
C LEU A 62 -11.60 5.66 2.14
N ASP A 63 -12.45 6.56 1.66
CA ASP A 63 -12.05 7.52 0.65
C ASP A 63 -10.95 8.41 1.24
N ALA A 64 -10.18 9.09 0.39
CA ALA A 64 -9.05 9.89 0.87
C ALA A 64 -9.46 10.98 1.90
N THR A 65 -10.68 11.50 1.82
CA THR A 65 -11.22 12.45 2.80
C THR A 65 -11.44 11.77 4.14
N VAL A 66 -11.98 10.55 4.13
CA VAL A 66 -12.17 9.74 5.35
C VAL A 66 -10.83 9.32 5.94
N LEU A 67 -9.86 8.88 5.13
CA LEU A 67 -8.52 8.56 5.61
C LEU A 67 -7.81 9.80 6.18
N ALA A 68 -7.92 10.95 5.52
CA ALA A 68 -7.38 12.20 6.02
C ALA A 68 -8.05 12.63 7.32
N TRP A 69 -9.37 12.44 7.45
CA TRP A 69 -10.11 12.70 8.68
C TRP A 69 -9.69 11.76 9.81
N ILE A 70 -9.61 10.45 9.55
CA ILE A 70 -9.11 9.45 10.51
C ILE A 70 -7.70 9.84 10.95
N GLY A 71 -6.81 10.18 10.02
CA GLY A 71 -5.45 10.61 10.33
C GLY A 71 -5.38 11.86 11.23
N LYS A 72 -6.42 12.70 11.21
CA LYS A 72 -6.52 13.92 12.04
C LYS A 72 -7.41 13.71 13.28
N SER A 73 -7.94 12.52 13.51
CA SER A 73 -8.83 12.24 14.64
C SER A 73 -8.04 12.10 15.94
N SER A 74 -8.67 12.45 17.07
CA SER A 74 -8.08 12.28 18.41
C SER A 74 -7.65 10.84 18.68
N GLU A 75 -8.42 9.88 18.18
CA GLU A 75 -8.17 8.45 18.35
C GLU A 75 -6.93 8.01 17.56
N CYS A 76 -6.72 8.54 16.35
CA CYS A 76 -5.51 8.24 15.59
C CYS A 76 -4.26 8.84 16.25
N PHE A 77 -4.35 10.07 16.75
CA PHE A 77 -3.26 10.68 17.52
C PHE A 77 -2.96 9.88 18.79
N GLN A 78 -3.98 9.49 19.55
CA GLN A 78 -3.82 8.66 20.74
C GLN A 78 -3.18 7.31 20.39
N PHE A 79 -3.67 6.64 19.35
CA PHE A 79 -3.09 5.38 18.87
C PHE A 79 -1.61 5.50 18.53
N ARG A 80 -1.18 6.62 17.91
CA ARG A 80 0.23 6.87 17.60
C ARG A 80 1.06 7.04 18.86
N VAL A 81 0.60 7.86 19.80
CA VAL A 81 1.30 8.09 21.06
C VAL A 81 1.44 6.78 21.83
N GLU A 82 0.40 5.97 21.89
CA GLU A 82 0.41 4.65 22.53
C GLU A 82 1.35 3.68 21.81
N THR A 83 1.33 3.65 20.48
CA THR A 83 2.23 2.79 19.67
C THR A 83 3.69 3.18 19.87
N ILE A 84 4.00 4.48 19.85
CA ILE A 84 5.36 4.98 20.12
C ILE A 84 5.79 4.59 21.54
N SER A 85 4.94 4.82 22.53
CA SER A 85 5.23 4.49 23.93
C SER A 85 5.46 2.98 24.10
N TRP A 86 4.66 2.16 23.42
CA TRP A 86 4.81 0.72 23.41
C TRP A 86 6.12 0.28 22.74
N ILE A 87 6.47 0.84 21.58
CA ILE A 87 7.75 0.56 20.90
C ILE A 87 8.91 0.95 21.83
N GLN A 88 8.89 2.14 22.42
CA GLN A 88 9.91 2.59 23.36
C GLN A 88 10.08 1.64 24.54
N GLU A 89 8.99 1.07 25.06
CA GLU A 89 9.05 0.07 26.12
C GLU A 89 9.65 -1.26 25.63
N GLN A 90 9.32 -1.72 24.41
CA GLN A 90 9.97 -2.91 23.83
C GLN A 90 11.48 -2.70 23.66
N LEU A 91 11.91 -1.48 23.28
CA LEU A 91 13.32 -1.16 23.04
C LEU A 91 14.19 -1.14 24.32
N LYS A 92 13.59 -1.12 25.52
CA LYS A 92 14.33 -1.22 26.80
C LYS A 92 14.86 -2.63 27.08
N ASP A 93 14.27 -3.64 26.47
CA ASP A 93 14.67 -5.05 26.61
C ASP A 93 15.28 -5.53 25.28
N PRO A 94 16.56 -5.92 25.26
CA PRO A 94 17.26 -6.34 24.04
C PRO A 94 16.57 -7.49 23.28
N THR A 95 15.89 -8.39 23.98
CA THR A 95 15.19 -9.55 23.38
C THR A 95 13.90 -9.10 22.72
N ARG A 96 13.16 -8.21 23.39
CA ARG A 96 11.88 -7.67 22.89
C ARG A 96 12.09 -6.67 21.75
N ALA A 97 13.18 -5.91 21.79
CA ALA A 97 13.55 -4.92 20.79
C ALA A 97 13.65 -5.51 19.38
N VAL A 98 14.13 -6.76 19.26
CA VAL A 98 14.33 -7.46 17.97
C VAL A 98 13.20 -8.43 17.60
N SER A 99 12.12 -8.42 18.37
CA SER A 99 10.98 -9.31 18.12
C SER A 99 10.19 -8.95 16.85
N ASN A 100 9.52 -9.94 16.25
CA ASN A 100 8.61 -9.70 15.12
C ASN A 100 7.52 -8.68 15.43
N ALA A 101 7.03 -8.65 16.68
CA ALA A 101 6.01 -7.70 17.11
C ALA A 101 6.52 -6.25 17.04
N THR A 102 7.77 -6.02 17.47
CA THR A 102 8.40 -4.69 17.40
C THR A 102 8.62 -4.26 15.95
N LEU A 103 9.16 -5.16 15.11
CA LEU A 103 9.31 -4.90 13.68
C LEU A 103 7.98 -4.59 13.00
N GLY A 104 6.96 -5.43 13.23
CA GLY A 104 5.63 -5.25 12.67
C GLY A 104 4.95 -3.96 13.13
N ALA A 105 5.17 -3.53 14.38
CA ALA A 105 4.68 -2.25 14.87
C ALA A 105 5.33 -1.08 14.14
N ILE A 106 6.64 -1.11 13.92
CA ILE A 106 7.36 -0.06 13.17
C ILE A 106 6.92 -0.03 11.71
N MET A 107 6.77 -1.19 11.05
CA MET A 107 6.24 -1.29 9.69
C MET A 107 4.83 -0.69 9.58
N THR A 108 3.93 -1.04 10.52
CA THR A 108 2.58 -0.47 10.60
C THR A 108 2.65 1.05 10.76
N PHE A 109 3.48 1.54 11.68
CA PHE A 109 3.62 2.96 11.95
C PHE A 109 4.14 3.72 10.73
N THR A 110 5.11 3.15 10.01
CA THR A 110 5.65 3.68 8.77
C THR A 110 4.58 3.78 7.68
N GLN A 111 3.71 2.78 7.56
CA GLN A 111 2.60 2.79 6.60
C GLN A 111 1.63 3.96 6.85
N TRP A 112 1.33 4.27 8.12
CA TRP A 112 0.50 5.43 8.47
C TRP A 112 1.23 6.76 8.26
N THR A 113 2.54 6.78 8.45
CA THR A 113 3.40 7.95 8.26
C THR A 113 3.49 8.36 6.79
N ALA A 114 3.43 7.37 5.87
CA ALA A 114 3.33 7.63 4.43
C ALA A 114 2.19 8.60 4.06
N GLY A 115 1.16 8.72 4.91
CA GLY A 115 0.06 9.63 4.70
C GLY A 115 0.28 11.10 5.01
N TYR A 116 1.41 11.47 5.59
CA TYR A 116 1.74 12.86 5.93
C TYR A 116 2.73 13.48 4.95
N ASN A 117 3.05 12.75 3.87
CA ASN A 117 4.01 13.18 2.86
C ASN A 117 5.36 13.61 3.48
N ASN A 118 5.80 12.88 4.51
CA ASN A 118 7.05 13.16 5.22
C ASN A 118 8.10 12.10 4.85
N PRO A 119 8.83 12.27 3.74
CA PRO A 119 9.79 11.28 3.27
C PRO A 119 10.95 11.06 4.24
N GLU A 120 11.30 12.06 5.05
CA GLU A 120 12.35 11.96 6.08
C GLU A 120 11.93 11.00 7.21
N GLU A 121 10.66 11.07 7.61
CA GLU A 121 10.11 10.22 8.66
C GLU A 121 9.97 8.76 8.17
N ILE A 122 9.51 8.55 6.94
CA ILE A 122 9.52 7.22 6.29
C ILE A 122 10.96 6.67 6.28
N SER A 123 11.93 7.48 5.85
CA SER A 123 13.33 7.08 5.81
C SER A 123 13.87 6.73 7.20
N SER A 124 13.49 7.50 8.22
CA SER A 124 13.90 7.27 9.61
C SER A 124 13.35 5.95 10.16
N HIS A 125 12.09 5.62 9.86
CA HIS A 125 11.53 4.34 10.24
C HIS A 125 12.15 3.16 9.49
N MET A 126 12.40 3.31 8.19
CA MET A 126 13.11 2.27 7.42
C MET A 126 14.53 2.05 7.94
N ASN A 127 15.25 3.11 8.35
CA ASN A 127 16.56 2.99 9.01
C ASN A 127 16.43 2.19 10.34
N ALA A 128 15.34 2.41 11.09
CA ALA A 128 15.10 1.68 12.33
C ALA A 128 14.81 0.20 12.09
N ILE A 129 14.03 -0.14 11.06
CA ILE A 129 13.74 -1.53 10.65
C ILE A 129 15.05 -2.23 10.26
N GLU A 130 15.86 -1.61 9.40
CA GLU A 130 17.15 -2.12 8.95
C GLU A 130 18.08 -2.40 10.14
N LYS A 131 18.21 -1.44 11.07
CA LYS A 131 19.00 -1.62 12.29
C LYS A 131 18.51 -2.79 13.15
N ILE A 132 17.21 -2.99 13.29
CA ILE A 132 16.66 -4.12 14.07
C ILE A 132 16.95 -5.46 13.37
N VAL A 133 16.85 -5.49 12.04
CA VAL A 133 17.22 -6.67 11.23
C VAL A 133 18.69 -7.01 11.42
N ASP A 134 19.58 -6.02 11.37
CA ASP A 134 21.01 -6.22 11.60
C ASP A 134 21.30 -6.74 13.01
N LEU A 135 20.67 -6.16 14.03
CA LEU A 135 20.81 -6.60 15.43
C LEU A 135 20.34 -8.04 15.66
N ARG A 136 19.43 -8.55 14.82
CA ARG A 136 18.97 -9.95 14.87
C ARG A 136 19.94 -10.93 14.21
N GLY A 137 21.02 -10.44 13.60
CA GLY A 137 21.97 -11.25 12.82
C GLY A 137 21.80 -11.08 11.30
N GLY A 138 21.16 -10.00 10.87
CA GLY A 138 20.94 -9.67 9.46
C GLY A 138 19.75 -10.41 8.84
N PHE A 139 19.48 -10.11 7.58
CA PHE A 139 18.28 -10.58 6.89
C PHE A 139 18.14 -12.11 6.82
N ARG A 140 19.25 -12.86 6.83
CA ARG A 140 19.23 -14.34 6.87
C ARG A 140 18.75 -14.90 8.21
N SER A 141 18.71 -14.12 9.29
CA SER A 141 18.18 -14.58 10.58
C SER A 141 16.69 -14.96 10.53
N PHE A 142 15.99 -14.56 9.47
CA PHE A 142 14.58 -14.84 9.24
C PHE A 142 14.34 -16.10 8.39
N GLN A 143 15.38 -16.86 8.00
CA GLN A 143 15.20 -18.05 7.14
C GLN A 143 14.25 -19.10 7.72
N THR A 144 14.18 -19.21 9.06
CA THR A 144 13.24 -20.11 9.75
C THR A 144 11.84 -19.50 9.91
N ASP A 145 11.65 -18.24 9.54
CA ASP A 145 10.42 -17.47 9.62
C ASP A 145 10.12 -16.78 8.28
N GLY A 146 9.87 -17.61 7.27
CA GLY A 146 9.59 -17.15 5.91
C GLY A 146 8.39 -16.20 5.81
N SER A 147 7.44 -16.28 6.75
CA SER A 147 6.28 -15.37 6.82
C SER A 147 6.71 -13.94 7.14
N MET A 148 7.52 -13.75 8.18
CA MET A 148 8.04 -12.42 8.52
C MET A 148 8.96 -11.88 7.42
N MET A 149 9.79 -12.74 6.82
CA MET A 149 10.67 -12.36 5.71
C MET A 149 9.89 -11.87 4.48
N ALA A 150 8.83 -12.59 4.11
CA ALA A 150 7.88 -12.22 3.06
C ALA A 150 7.22 -10.87 3.35
N LYS A 151 6.67 -10.72 4.56
CA LYS A 151 6.08 -9.47 5.05
C LYS A 151 7.05 -8.28 4.95
N LEU A 152 8.30 -8.48 5.36
CA LEU A 152 9.34 -7.45 5.34
C LEU A 152 9.71 -7.02 3.91
N THR A 153 9.98 -7.97 3.01
CA THR A 153 10.36 -7.67 1.62
C THR A 153 9.22 -7.01 0.86
N LEU A 154 7.98 -7.45 1.08
CA LEU A 154 6.81 -6.83 0.46
C LEU A 154 6.62 -5.40 0.95
N PHE A 155 6.73 -5.18 2.26
CA PHE A 155 6.64 -3.85 2.84
C PHE A 155 7.71 -2.89 2.29
N ASP A 156 8.97 -3.33 2.27
CA ASP A 156 10.08 -2.58 1.71
C ASP A 156 9.88 -2.26 0.22
N SER A 157 9.36 -3.23 -0.54
CA SER A 157 9.01 -3.02 -1.96
C SER A 157 7.92 -1.96 -2.14
N MET A 158 6.88 -1.94 -1.29
CA MET A 158 5.84 -0.91 -1.35
C MET A 158 6.39 0.48 -1.01
N VAL A 159 7.26 0.57 -0.01
CA VAL A 159 7.95 1.82 0.35
C VAL A 159 8.87 2.28 -0.79
N ALA A 160 9.58 1.36 -1.44
CA ALA A 160 10.42 1.64 -2.60
C ALA A 160 9.60 2.24 -3.76
N VAL A 161 8.43 1.68 -4.08
CA VAL A 161 7.51 2.22 -5.10
C VAL A 161 7.13 3.66 -4.80
N LEU A 162 6.67 3.91 -3.57
CA LEU A 162 6.24 5.23 -3.12
C LEU A 162 7.39 6.25 -3.17
N THR A 163 8.58 5.86 -2.73
CA THR A 163 9.70 6.79 -2.51
C THR A 163 10.67 6.92 -3.68
N ASP A 164 10.53 6.09 -4.72
CA ASP A 164 11.52 5.93 -5.81
C ASP A 164 12.90 5.45 -5.37
N LYS A 165 13.01 4.91 -4.17
CA LYS A 165 14.30 4.42 -3.68
C LYS A 165 14.41 2.93 -3.95
N PRO A 166 15.63 2.41 -4.17
CA PRO A 166 15.81 0.97 -4.23
C PRO A 166 15.33 0.32 -2.92
N PRO A 167 14.75 -0.89 -2.97
CA PRO A 167 14.52 -1.70 -1.78
C PRO A 167 15.81 -1.85 -0.97
N ARG A 168 15.69 -1.85 0.35
CA ARG A 168 16.80 -1.97 1.29
C ARG A 168 17.16 -3.42 1.60
N PHE A 169 16.16 -4.30 1.56
CA PHE A 169 16.35 -5.72 1.80
C PHE A 169 16.50 -6.47 0.49
N PRO A 170 17.35 -7.52 0.46
CA PRO A 170 17.51 -8.29 -0.74
C PRO A 170 16.21 -8.99 -1.07
N MET A 171 16.02 -9.14 -2.36
CA MET A 171 14.90 -9.84 -2.92
C MET A 171 15.05 -11.35 -2.68
N VAL A 172 13.96 -12.03 -2.37
CA VAL A 172 13.96 -13.45 -2.02
C VAL A 172 12.95 -14.18 -2.87
N GLU A 173 13.34 -15.35 -3.37
CA GLU A 173 12.40 -16.31 -3.92
C GLU A 173 11.78 -17.14 -2.80
N TYR A 174 10.46 -17.20 -2.80
CA TYR A 174 9.71 -18.00 -1.84
C TYR A 174 9.12 -19.22 -2.56
N PHE A 175 9.06 -20.35 -1.87
CA PHE A 175 8.31 -21.52 -2.32
C PHE A 175 7.28 -21.95 -1.28
N VAL A 176 6.09 -22.34 -1.73
CA VAL A 176 5.02 -22.78 -0.82
C VAL A 176 5.34 -24.22 -0.38
N SER A 177 5.56 -24.43 0.92
CA SER A 177 5.99 -25.74 1.45
C SER A 177 4.89 -26.80 1.56
N ARG A 178 3.75 -26.64 0.87
CA ARG A 178 2.66 -27.65 0.88
C ARG A 178 2.77 -28.58 -0.34
N PRO A 179 2.42 -29.88 -0.20
CA PRO A 179 2.25 -30.73 -1.36
C PRO A 179 1.11 -30.14 -2.20
N ILE A 180 1.47 -29.61 -3.37
CA ILE A 180 0.52 -29.18 -4.39
C ILE A 180 -0.27 -30.43 -4.75
N SER A 181 -1.55 -30.51 -4.37
CA SER A 181 -2.43 -31.53 -4.93
C SER A 181 -2.30 -31.45 -6.46
N PRO A 182 -2.08 -32.57 -7.17
CA PRO A 182 -1.80 -32.55 -8.61
C PRO A 182 -2.89 -31.86 -9.44
N SER A 183 -4.09 -31.67 -8.89
CA SER A 183 -5.19 -30.90 -9.49
C SER A 183 -5.02 -29.37 -9.48
N THR A 184 -4.05 -28.81 -8.74
CA THR A 184 -3.80 -27.36 -8.64
C THR A 184 -2.65 -26.89 -9.54
N SER A 185 -1.81 -27.79 -10.04
CA SER A 185 -0.67 -27.46 -10.91
C SER A 185 -1.08 -26.78 -12.24
N HIS A 186 -2.32 -26.97 -12.68
CA HIS A 186 -2.88 -26.36 -13.88
C HIS A 186 -3.54 -24.99 -13.66
N ARG A 187 -3.47 -24.43 -12.45
CA ARG A 187 -4.06 -23.12 -12.12
C ARG A 187 -3.10 -22.16 -11.46
N ILE A 188 -1.84 -22.12 -11.91
CA ILE A 188 -1.15 -20.82 -12.03
C ILE A 188 -1.85 -20.10 -13.19
N SER A 189 -3.12 -19.75 -12.95
CA SER A 189 -4.00 -19.10 -13.89
C SER A 189 -3.33 -17.79 -14.24
N SER A 190 -3.14 -17.55 -15.54
CA SER A 190 -2.63 -16.31 -16.11
C SER A 190 -3.02 -15.12 -15.24
N TYR A 191 -2.05 -14.55 -14.53
CA TYR A 191 -2.26 -13.38 -13.70
C TYR A 191 -2.39 -12.20 -14.66
N GLU A 192 -3.62 -11.86 -15.00
CA GLU A 192 -3.92 -10.80 -15.97
C GLU A 192 -3.43 -9.47 -15.40
N SER A 193 -2.36 -8.94 -15.98
CA SER A 193 -1.74 -7.68 -15.60
C SER A 193 -0.99 -7.09 -16.79
N PRO A 194 -0.96 -5.76 -16.97
CA PRO A 194 -0.05 -5.09 -17.89
C PRO A 194 1.43 -5.36 -17.60
N LEU A 195 1.75 -5.88 -16.41
CA LEU A 195 3.08 -6.31 -15.98
C LEU A 195 3.26 -7.84 -16.06
N SER A 196 2.37 -8.56 -16.73
CA SER A 196 2.49 -10.01 -16.93
C SER A 196 3.34 -10.34 -18.16
N THR A 197 3.95 -11.52 -18.22
CA THR A 197 4.76 -11.95 -19.38
C THR A 197 3.91 -12.42 -20.55
N THR A 198 2.67 -12.84 -20.30
CA THR A 198 1.83 -13.52 -21.30
C THR A 198 0.92 -12.59 -22.09
N GLY A 199 0.52 -11.44 -21.53
CA GLY A 199 -0.33 -10.46 -22.23
C GLY A 199 -1.74 -10.95 -22.57
N SER A 200 -2.17 -12.08 -22.02
CA SER A 200 -3.49 -12.66 -22.29
C SER A 200 -4.54 -11.99 -21.42
N PHE A 201 -5.50 -11.31 -22.04
CA PHE A 201 -6.64 -10.65 -21.38
C PHE A 201 -7.99 -11.17 -21.89
N ASP A 202 -7.98 -12.24 -22.69
CA ASP A 202 -9.18 -12.76 -23.36
C ASP A 202 -10.14 -13.46 -22.39
N SER A 203 -9.69 -13.78 -21.16
CA SER A 203 -10.51 -14.27 -20.05
C SER A 203 -11.21 -13.17 -19.26
N ILE A 204 -10.92 -11.89 -19.52
CA ILE A 204 -11.63 -10.80 -18.86
C ILE A 204 -13.10 -10.80 -19.26
N ARG A 205 -13.96 -10.80 -18.25
CA ARG A 205 -15.42 -10.75 -18.35
C ARG A 205 -15.91 -9.61 -17.49
N TYR A 206 -16.38 -8.56 -18.13
CA TYR A 206 -16.95 -7.40 -17.46
C TYR A 206 -18.19 -6.93 -18.21
N HIS A 207 -19.21 -6.52 -17.45
CA HIS A 207 -20.55 -6.29 -17.98
C HIS A 207 -20.67 -4.97 -18.76
N LYS A 208 -19.75 -4.01 -18.52
CA LYS A 208 -19.66 -2.73 -19.24
C LYS A 208 -18.35 -2.66 -20.02
N SER A 209 -18.34 -1.96 -21.15
CA SER A 209 -17.13 -1.58 -21.92
C SER A 209 -16.00 -2.62 -22.03
N GLN A 210 -16.30 -3.92 -22.08
CA GLN A 210 -15.30 -4.99 -21.97
C GLN A 210 -14.20 -4.88 -23.02
N SER A 211 -14.58 -4.55 -24.26
CA SER A 211 -13.65 -4.35 -25.36
C SER A 211 -12.67 -3.20 -25.10
N ALA A 212 -13.15 -2.08 -24.54
CA ALA A 212 -12.32 -0.93 -24.20
C ALA A 212 -11.34 -1.26 -23.05
N ILE A 213 -11.80 -2.01 -22.04
CA ILE A 213 -10.94 -2.49 -20.95
C ILE A 213 -9.83 -3.39 -21.49
N ILE A 214 -10.17 -4.40 -22.30
CA ILE A 214 -9.19 -5.32 -22.88
C ILE A 214 -8.21 -4.56 -23.78
N ALA A 215 -8.70 -3.62 -24.59
CA ALA A 215 -7.84 -2.79 -25.45
C ALA A 215 -6.86 -1.94 -24.62
N CYS A 216 -7.33 -1.30 -23.55
CA CYS A 216 -6.51 -0.51 -22.63
C CYS A 216 -5.39 -1.36 -22.01
N LEU A 217 -5.74 -2.54 -21.48
CA LEU A 217 -4.78 -3.45 -20.86
C LEU A 217 -3.75 -4.01 -21.85
N LYS A 218 -4.19 -4.37 -23.06
CA LYS A 218 -3.29 -4.80 -24.15
C LYS A 218 -2.32 -3.70 -24.56
N LEU A 219 -2.77 -2.45 -24.64
CA LEU A 219 -1.91 -1.30 -24.94
C LEU A 219 -0.85 -1.11 -23.86
N MET A 220 -1.23 -1.16 -22.58
CA MET A 220 -0.28 -1.01 -21.47
C MET A 220 0.69 -2.17 -21.37
N TRP A 221 0.24 -3.39 -21.67
CA TRP A 221 1.12 -4.55 -21.77
C TRP A 221 2.15 -4.39 -22.90
N ASN A 222 1.70 -4.04 -24.12
CA ASN A 222 2.61 -3.78 -25.24
C ASN A 222 3.63 -2.69 -24.92
N LEU A 223 3.20 -1.62 -24.23
CA LEU A 223 4.09 -0.56 -23.77
C LEU A 223 5.15 -1.09 -22.80
N THR A 224 4.76 -1.90 -21.81
CA THR A 224 5.72 -2.55 -20.90
C THR A 224 6.71 -3.40 -21.69
N GLN A 225 6.24 -4.28 -22.58
CA GLN A 225 7.13 -5.14 -23.37
C GLN A 225 8.11 -4.34 -24.24
N ASN A 226 7.64 -3.26 -24.88
CA ASN A 226 8.47 -2.39 -25.69
C ASN A 226 9.54 -1.69 -24.84
N PHE A 227 9.15 -1.12 -23.70
CA PHE A 227 10.08 -0.49 -22.77
C PHE A 227 11.16 -1.48 -22.32
N GLU A 228 10.78 -2.71 -21.98
CA GLU A 228 11.73 -3.73 -21.55
C GLU A 228 12.69 -4.18 -22.66
N SER A 229 12.18 -4.35 -23.88
CA SER A 229 13.01 -4.73 -25.03
C SER A 229 14.10 -3.69 -25.34
N GLN A 230 13.83 -2.40 -25.10
CA GLN A 230 14.83 -1.34 -25.24
C GLN A 230 15.94 -1.42 -24.18
N HIS A 231 15.68 -2.15 -23.09
CA HIS A 231 16.53 -2.27 -21.92
C HIS A 231 17.03 -3.70 -21.68
N GLU A 232 16.86 -4.61 -22.65
CA GLU A 232 17.12 -6.05 -22.49
C GLU A 232 18.52 -6.35 -21.93
N ALA A 233 19.53 -5.56 -22.32
CA ALA A 233 20.90 -5.70 -21.81
C ALA A 233 21.10 -5.29 -20.34
N ARG A 234 20.15 -4.57 -19.74
CA ARG A 234 20.20 -4.03 -18.37
C ARG A 234 19.26 -4.73 -17.40
N PHE A 235 18.35 -5.57 -17.90
CA PHE A 235 17.55 -6.44 -17.03
C PHE A 235 18.47 -7.51 -16.45
N PRO A 236 18.58 -7.63 -15.11
CA PRO A 236 19.32 -8.72 -14.51
C PRO A 236 18.66 -10.03 -14.94
N VAL A 237 19.42 -10.89 -15.62
CA VAL A 237 19.03 -12.30 -15.76
C VAL A 237 18.97 -12.86 -14.35
N ASP A 238 17.81 -13.40 -13.96
CA ASP A 238 17.52 -13.97 -12.65
C ASP A 238 18.58 -15.04 -12.32
N HIS A 239 19.64 -14.62 -11.65
CA HIS A 239 20.72 -15.46 -11.14
C HIS A 239 20.74 -15.31 -9.63
N THR A 240 19.58 -15.48 -9.01
CA THR A 240 19.44 -15.84 -7.61
C THR A 240 20.03 -17.24 -7.43
N SER A 241 21.35 -17.32 -7.28
CA SER A 241 22.05 -18.55 -6.90
C SER A 241 21.71 -19.00 -5.46
N GLU A 242 20.76 -18.32 -4.80
CA GLU A 242 20.33 -18.57 -3.43
C GLU A 242 19.16 -19.55 -3.39
N LEU A 243 19.20 -20.46 -2.42
CA LEU A 243 18.13 -21.42 -2.20
C LEU A 243 16.82 -20.68 -1.88
N PRO A 244 15.69 -21.03 -2.53
CA PRO A 244 14.38 -20.48 -2.20
C PRO A 244 14.06 -20.64 -0.71
N VAL A 245 13.35 -19.68 -0.12
CA VAL A 245 12.96 -19.70 1.29
C VAL A 245 11.59 -20.36 1.46
N PRO A 246 11.42 -21.31 2.40
CA PRO A 246 10.14 -21.94 2.64
C PRO A 246 9.13 -20.92 3.18
N PHE A 247 8.03 -20.76 2.46
CA PHE A 247 6.87 -19.99 2.91
C PHE A 247 5.79 -20.95 3.40
N VAL A 248 5.59 -20.97 4.72
CA VAL A 248 4.47 -21.66 5.34
C VAL A 248 3.34 -20.65 5.47
N GLU A 249 2.22 -20.91 4.78
CA GLU A 249 1.00 -20.12 4.98
C GLU A 249 0.63 -20.19 6.47
N GLU A 250 0.71 -19.05 7.17
CA GLU A 250 0.24 -18.95 8.55
C GLU A 250 -1.18 -19.51 8.63
N GLN A 251 -1.43 -20.38 9.62
CA GLN A 251 -2.80 -20.81 9.91
C GLN A 251 -3.58 -19.54 10.21
N ARG A 252 -4.41 -19.13 9.25
CA ARG A 252 -5.34 -18.02 9.43
C ARG A 252 -6.10 -18.33 10.70
N HIS A 253 -5.93 -17.51 11.73
CA HIS A 253 -6.93 -17.46 12.77
C HIS A 253 -8.27 -17.30 12.03
N ILE A 254 -9.22 -18.18 12.33
CA ILE A 254 -10.55 -18.22 11.72
C ILE A 254 -11.31 -16.97 12.17
N PHE A 255 -10.84 -15.81 11.76
CA PHE A 255 -11.58 -14.58 11.80
C PHE A 255 -12.50 -14.67 10.60
N LYS A 256 -13.79 -14.92 10.86
CA LYS A 256 -14.89 -15.04 9.88
C LYS A 256 -15.18 -13.75 9.12
N THR A 257 -14.27 -12.79 9.14
CA THR A 257 -14.34 -11.56 8.36
C THR A 257 -13.14 -11.60 7.43
N PRO A 258 -13.30 -12.12 6.19
CA PRO A 258 -12.35 -11.81 5.15
C PRO A 258 -12.31 -10.29 5.09
N LEU A 259 -11.19 -9.67 5.43
CA LEU A 259 -11.08 -8.22 5.36
C LEU A 259 -11.19 -7.76 3.90
N LEU A 260 -10.94 -8.63 2.91
CA LEU A 260 -11.33 -8.47 1.50
C LEU A 260 -12.85 -8.41 1.26
N THR A 261 -13.68 -8.87 2.20
CA THR A 261 -15.14 -8.91 2.12
C THR A 261 -15.82 -8.12 3.24
N LEU A 262 -15.12 -7.17 3.91
CA LEU A 262 -15.92 -6.07 4.44
C LEU A 262 -16.58 -5.46 3.21
N PRO A 263 -17.92 -5.48 3.11
CA PRO A 263 -18.57 -4.70 2.09
C PRO A 263 -18.20 -3.28 2.46
N ILE A 264 -17.21 -2.75 1.75
CA ILE A 264 -17.15 -1.33 1.55
C ILE A 264 -18.55 -1.08 0.96
N LEU A 265 -19.37 -0.32 1.68
CA LEU A 265 -20.70 0.04 1.22
C LEU A 265 -20.55 1.48 0.77
N SER A 266 -20.27 1.66 -0.52
CA SER A 266 -20.42 2.94 -1.17
C SER A 266 -21.83 3.02 -1.72
N SER A 267 -22.52 4.12 -1.41
CA SER A 267 -23.83 4.46 -1.97
C SER A 267 -23.73 4.91 -3.44
N CYS A 268 -22.85 4.32 -4.24
CA CYS A 268 -22.71 4.66 -5.65
C CYS A 268 -23.81 3.93 -6.44
N HIS A 269 -25.03 4.44 -6.33
CA HIS A 269 -26.15 4.11 -7.19
C HIS A 269 -26.00 4.68 -8.62
N ASP A 270 -24.83 5.21 -8.97
CA ASP A 270 -24.57 5.73 -10.31
C ASP A 270 -24.18 4.60 -11.27
N LEU A 271 -25.19 3.81 -11.64
CA LEU A 271 -25.06 2.76 -12.64
C LEU A 271 -24.71 3.29 -14.03
N SER A 272 -24.71 4.61 -14.26
CA SER A 272 -24.49 5.20 -15.58
C SER A 272 -23.01 5.34 -15.96
N HIS A 273 -22.11 5.42 -14.98
CA HIS A 273 -20.67 5.55 -15.24
C HIS A 273 -19.93 4.20 -15.17
N ASP A 274 -18.85 4.09 -15.94
CA ASP A 274 -17.96 2.92 -15.96
C ASP A 274 -16.65 3.28 -15.25
N HIS A 275 -16.73 3.33 -13.92
CA HIS A 275 -15.60 3.72 -13.07
C HIS A 275 -14.42 2.75 -13.14
N VAL A 276 -14.63 1.49 -13.56
CA VAL A 276 -13.54 0.55 -13.83
C VAL A 276 -12.75 1.02 -15.04
N LEU A 277 -13.42 1.30 -16.17
CA LEU A 277 -12.74 1.82 -17.35
C LEU A 277 -12.05 3.17 -17.08
N GLU A 278 -12.73 4.10 -16.39
CA GLU A 278 -12.15 5.41 -16.02
C GLU A 278 -10.88 5.27 -15.16
N THR A 279 -10.89 4.34 -14.21
CA THR A 279 -9.72 4.00 -13.38
C THR A 279 -8.58 3.50 -14.25
N LEU A 280 -8.86 2.55 -15.14
CA LEU A 280 -7.84 1.99 -16.02
C LEU A 280 -7.26 3.04 -16.98
N GLN A 281 -8.10 3.92 -17.52
CA GLN A 281 -7.66 5.02 -18.37
C GLN A 281 -6.79 6.03 -17.61
N GLY A 282 -7.14 6.38 -16.38
CA GLY A 282 -6.33 7.24 -15.53
C GLY A 282 -4.94 6.65 -15.25
N ALA A 283 -4.90 5.37 -14.85
CA ALA A 283 -3.63 4.65 -14.65
C ALA A 283 -2.83 4.53 -15.96
N ALA A 284 -3.48 4.20 -17.08
CA ALA A 284 -2.83 4.06 -18.37
C ALA A 284 -2.25 5.38 -18.88
N SER A 285 -2.94 6.50 -18.68
CA SER A 285 -2.42 7.83 -19.05
C SER A 285 -1.14 8.17 -18.30
N ILE A 286 -1.13 8.00 -16.97
CA ILE A 286 0.07 8.25 -16.15
C ILE A 286 1.21 7.33 -16.57
N TYR A 287 0.92 6.04 -16.69
CA TYR A 287 1.91 5.02 -17.04
C TYR A 287 2.49 5.26 -18.43
N SER A 288 1.66 5.56 -19.43
CA SER A 288 2.10 5.85 -20.79
C SER A 288 2.96 7.09 -20.90
N HIS A 289 2.56 8.21 -20.31
CA HIS A 289 3.41 9.41 -20.32
C HIS A 289 4.77 9.14 -19.67
N SER A 290 4.78 8.41 -18.54
CA SER A 290 6.01 8.18 -17.79
C SER A 290 6.98 7.22 -18.49
N LEU A 291 6.47 6.24 -19.25
CA LEU A 291 7.31 5.29 -19.98
C LEU A 291 7.72 5.76 -21.38
N THR A 292 7.00 6.73 -21.97
CA THR A 292 7.27 7.21 -23.34
C THR A 292 8.13 8.47 -23.37
N ASP A 293 8.02 9.35 -22.37
CA ASP A 293 8.81 10.57 -22.29
C ASP A 293 9.77 10.50 -21.10
N LEU A 294 11.07 10.52 -21.41
CA LEU A 294 12.15 10.47 -20.42
C LEU A 294 12.09 11.63 -19.41
N ASN A 295 11.45 12.75 -19.73
CA ASN A 295 11.32 13.90 -18.83
C ASN A 295 10.12 13.83 -17.89
N ILE A 296 9.22 12.84 -18.06
CA ILE A 296 7.99 12.74 -17.28
C ILE A 296 8.14 11.62 -16.26
N ASP A 297 8.23 11.97 -14.98
CA ASP A 297 8.12 10.99 -13.90
C ASP A 297 6.67 10.76 -13.48
N PHE A 298 6.39 9.67 -12.77
CA PHE A 298 5.05 9.37 -12.25
C PHE A 298 4.38 10.54 -11.48
N PRO A 299 5.04 11.20 -10.52
CA PRO A 299 4.45 12.32 -9.79
C PRO A 299 4.45 13.65 -10.57
N SER A 300 4.93 13.69 -11.82
CA SER A 300 5.00 14.90 -12.64
C SER A 300 3.69 15.67 -12.68
N SER A 301 3.79 17.01 -12.76
CA SER A 301 2.62 17.90 -12.92
C SER A 301 1.84 17.60 -14.19
N LEU A 302 2.50 17.08 -15.23
CA LEU A 302 1.85 16.66 -16.48
C LEU A 302 0.91 15.46 -16.27
N ASN A 303 1.16 14.65 -15.25
CA ASN A 303 0.28 13.54 -14.84
C ASN A 303 -0.80 13.95 -13.85
N HIS A 304 -0.89 15.23 -13.47
CA HIS A 304 -1.80 15.67 -12.40
C HIS A 304 -3.29 15.45 -12.73
N GLU A 305 -3.71 15.70 -13.97
CA GLU A 305 -5.09 15.45 -14.40
C GLU A 305 -5.41 13.95 -14.42
N GLY A 306 -4.52 13.13 -15.01
CA GLY A 306 -4.64 11.68 -15.02
C GLY A 306 -4.71 11.10 -13.61
N PHE A 307 -3.87 11.59 -12.70
CA PHE A 307 -3.86 11.19 -11.28
C PHE A 307 -5.15 11.57 -10.55
N ARG A 308 -5.67 12.79 -10.77
CA ARG A 308 -6.94 13.22 -10.17
C ARG A 308 -8.12 12.37 -10.64
N ASN A 309 -8.15 12.03 -11.94
CA ASN A 309 -9.17 11.17 -12.52
C ASN A 309 -9.06 9.74 -12.00
N LEU A 310 -7.85 9.19 -11.98
CA LEU A 310 -7.56 7.89 -11.39
C LEU A 310 -8.03 7.82 -9.93
N HIS A 311 -7.61 8.76 -9.10
CA HIS A 311 -7.96 8.81 -7.68
C HIS A 311 -9.48 8.90 -7.46
N ARG A 312 -10.17 9.76 -8.21
CA ARG A 312 -11.63 9.92 -8.14
C ARG A 312 -12.36 8.66 -8.59
N ALA A 313 -12.01 8.09 -9.74
CA ALA A 313 -12.67 6.92 -10.30
C ALA A 313 -12.43 5.68 -9.44
N PHE A 314 -11.19 5.49 -8.99
CA PHE A 314 -10.81 4.36 -8.15
C PHE A 314 -11.60 4.35 -6.84
N GLY A 315 -11.69 5.50 -6.16
CA GLY A 315 -12.48 5.66 -4.94
C GLY A 315 -13.98 5.35 -5.11
N LYS A 316 -14.51 5.39 -6.34
CA LYS A 316 -15.91 5.05 -6.66
C LYS A 316 -16.11 3.59 -7.09
N CYS A 317 -15.07 2.89 -7.57
CA CYS A 317 -15.17 1.51 -8.04
C CYS A 317 -14.49 0.47 -7.16
N THR A 318 -14.01 0.81 -5.96
CA THR A 318 -13.27 -0.14 -5.10
C THR A 318 -14.03 -1.43 -4.77
N GLU A 319 -15.34 -1.46 -4.99
CA GLU A 319 -16.26 -2.56 -4.70
C GLU A 319 -16.63 -3.41 -5.91
N ASP A 320 -16.19 -3.03 -7.11
CA ASP A 320 -16.55 -3.79 -8.30
C ASP A 320 -15.93 -5.19 -8.22
N ASP A 321 -16.76 -6.23 -8.39
CA ASP A 321 -16.35 -7.63 -8.50
C ASP A 321 -15.17 -7.83 -9.45
N PHE A 322 -15.02 -6.94 -10.44
CA PHE A 322 -13.89 -6.89 -11.35
C PHE A 322 -12.55 -6.97 -10.60
N TRP A 323 -12.34 -6.19 -9.54
CA TRP A 323 -11.06 -6.14 -8.83
C TRP A 323 -10.77 -7.42 -8.04
N VAL A 324 -11.82 -8.09 -7.56
CA VAL A 324 -11.71 -9.39 -6.90
C VAL A 324 -11.37 -10.49 -7.91
N ARG A 325 -11.94 -10.42 -9.11
CA ARG A 325 -11.68 -11.38 -10.19
C ARG A 325 -10.31 -11.18 -10.85
N TYR A 326 -9.84 -9.94 -10.93
CA TYR A 326 -8.63 -9.55 -11.65
C TYR A 326 -7.61 -8.82 -10.75
N PRO A 327 -7.07 -9.50 -9.73
CA PRO A 327 -6.18 -8.87 -8.75
C PRO A 327 -4.86 -8.34 -9.35
N GLY A 328 -4.41 -8.89 -10.49
CA GLY A 328 -3.20 -8.40 -11.17
C GLY A 328 -3.38 -7.07 -11.88
N VAL A 329 -4.58 -6.81 -12.37
CA VAL A 329 -4.95 -5.49 -12.89
C VAL A 329 -5.05 -4.50 -11.74
N LEU A 330 -5.70 -4.89 -10.63
CA LEU A 330 -5.78 -4.06 -9.42
C LEU A 330 -4.38 -3.68 -8.91
N LEU A 331 -3.48 -4.65 -8.76
CA LEU A 331 -2.13 -4.41 -8.27
C LEU A 331 -1.38 -3.42 -9.17
N TRP A 332 -1.45 -3.59 -10.50
CA TRP A 332 -0.84 -2.63 -11.42
C TRP A 332 -1.40 -1.21 -11.23
N VAL A 333 -2.73 -1.06 -11.12
CA VAL A 333 -3.36 0.24 -10.83
C VAL A 333 -2.83 0.84 -9.52
N MET A 334 -2.74 0.04 -8.46
CA MET A 334 -2.24 0.48 -7.16
C MET A 334 -0.78 0.91 -7.22
N LEU A 335 0.07 0.21 -7.98
CA LEU A 335 1.47 0.55 -8.15
C LEU A 335 1.64 1.89 -8.87
N VAL A 336 0.91 2.08 -9.97
CA VAL A 336 0.89 3.36 -10.71
C VAL A 336 0.37 4.49 -9.82
N GLY A 337 -0.74 4.28 -9.11
CA GLY A 337 -1.31 5.27 -8.20
C GLY A 337 -0.35 5.62 -7.05
N THR A 338 0.31 4.63 -6.46
CA THR A 338 1.29 4.83 -5.38
C THR A 338 2.51 5.61 -5.87
N ALA A 339 3.06 5.27 -7.04
CA ALA A 339 4.18 6.01 -7.63
C ALA A 339 3.79 7.46 -7.97
N ALA A 340 2.58 7.67 -8.51
CA ALA A 340 2.08 8.99 -8.86
C ALA A 340 1.70 9.86 -7.64
N ALA A 341 1.44 9.23 -6.50
CA ALA A 341 1.13 9.89 -5.23
C ALA A 341 2.37 10.37 -4.46
N ARG A 342 3.57 10.04 -4.93
CA ARG A 342 4.83 10.49 -4.32
C ARG A 342 4.85 12.02 -4.19
N GLY A 343 5.13 12.51 -2.99
CA GLY A 343 5.17 13.94 -2.74
C GLY A 343 3.78 14.57 -2.55
N LYS A 344 2.70 13.79 -2.45
CA LYS A 344 1.31 14.29 -2.37
C LYS A 344 0.56 13.75 -1.15
N GLU A 345 -0.52 14.42 -0.76
CA GLU A 345 -1.33 14.03 0.41
C GLU A 345 -2.05 12.69 0.21
N GLU A 346 -2.34 12.32 -1.05
CA GLU A 346 -2.99 11.06 -1.41
C GLU A 346 -2.09 9.84 -1.23
N ALA A 347 -0.80 10.01 -0.90
CA ALA A 347 0.12 8.90 -0.63
C ALA A 347 -0.41 7.94 0.45
N ALA A 348 -1.10 8.47 1.47
CA ALA A 348 -1.74 7.69 2.53
C ALA A 348 -2.71 6.66 1.94
N PHE A 349 -3.56 7.15 1.04
CA PHE A 349 -4.64 6.41 0.44
C PHE A 349 -4.06 5.26 -0.37
N TRP A 350 -3.16 5.56 -1.30
CA TRP A 350 -2.57 4.54 -2.17
C TRP A 350 -1.73 3.53 -1.40
N MET A 351 -0.92 3.96 -0.43
CA MET A 351 -0.12 3.06 0.40
C MET A 351 -0.99 2.15 1.28
N PHE A 352 -2.07 2.68 1.86
CA PHE A 352 -3.02 1.90 2.64
C PHE A 352 -3.66 0.79 1.80
N TYR A 353 -4.13 1.14 0.61
CA TYR A 353 -4.77 0.23 -0.31
C TYR A 353 -3.81 -0.81 -0.91
N LEU A 354 -2.58 -0.41 -1.25
CA LEU A 354 -1.53 -1.34 -1.69
C LEU A 354 -1.16 -2.36 -0.61
N ALA A 355 -0.94 -1.89 0.63
CA ALA A 355 -0.65 -2.76 1.78
C ALA A 355 -1.80 -3.70 2.12
N ARG A 356 -3.04 -3.26 1.89
CA ARG A 356 -4.24 -4.10 2.05
C ARG A 356 -4.25 -5.23 1.03
N THR A 357 -4.03 -4.95 -0.25
CA THR A 357 -3.97 -5.98 -1.30
C THR A 357 -2.90 -7.03 -0.98
N ALA A 358 -1.72 -6.57 -0.56
CA ALA A 358 -0.59 -7.37 -0.11
C ALA A 358 -0.88 -8.29 1.11
N SER A 359 -1.70 -7.82 2.07
CA SER A 359 -1.88 -8.49 3.37
C SER A 359 -2.91 -9.63 3.35
N PHE A 360 -3.74 -9.76 2.31
CA PHE A 360 -4.86 -10.72 2.27
C PHE A 360 -4.71 -11.81 1.21
N SER A 361 -3.59 -11.84 0.50
CA SER A 361 -3.34 -12.79 -0.55
C SER A 361 -3.01 -14.18 -0.02
N LYS A 362 -3.53 -15.21 -0.69
CA LYS A 362 -3.09 -16.60 -0.46
C LYS A 362 -1.59 -16.69 -0.75
N ALA A 363 -0.90 -17.68 -0.18
CA ALA A 363 0.53 -17.91 -0.43
C ALA A 363 0.91 -17.84 -1.92
N GLU A 364 0.08 -18.42 -2.79
CA GLU A 364 0.26 -18.39 -4.25
C GLU A 364 0.12 -16.99 -4.85
N ASN A 365 -0.87 -16.21 -4.40
CA ASN A 365 -1.04 -14.83 -4.84
C ASN A 365 0.12 -13.96 -4.38
N PHE A 366 0.64 -14.19 -3.17
CA PHE A 366 1.77 -13.45 -2.61
C PHE A 366 3.02 -13.56 -3.50
N LEU A 367 3.29 -14.75 -4.05
CA LEU A 367 4.40 -14.95 -5.01
C LEU A 367 4.21 -14.10 -6.27
N MET A 368 3.00 -14.11 -6.85
CA MET A 368 2.68 -13.38 -8.07
C MET A 368 2.69 -11.86 -7.86
N GLU A 369 2.21 -11.41 -6.71
CA GLU A 369 2.30 -10.00 -6.30
C GLU A 369 3.77 -9.58 -6.19
N GLY A 370 4.60 -10.39 -5.54
CA GLY A 370 6.04 -10.18 -5.45
C GLY A 370 6.67 -10.00 -6.84
N VAL A 371 6.43 -10.92 -7.78
CA VAL A 371 6.95 -10.81 -9.16
C VAL A 371 6.52 -9.50 -9.83
N THR A 372 5.24 -9.16 -9.69
CA THR A 372 4.65 -7.97 -10.33
C THR A 372 5.25 -6.67 -9.77
N ILE A 373 5.36 -6.55 -8.45
CA ILE A 373 5.94 -5.37 -7.79
C ILE A 373 7.39 -5.20 -8.18
N ARG A 374 8.17 -6.29 -8.23
CA ARG A 374 9.56 -6.26 -8.64
C ARG A 374 9.75 -5.77 -10.06
N ARG A 375 8.93 -6.29 -10.98
CA ARG A 375 8.95 -5.85 -12.37
C ARG A 375 8.67 -4.35 -12.48
N PHE A 376 7.71 -3.85 -11.70
CA PHE A 376 7.43 -2.41 -11.63
C PHE A 376 8.58 -1.59 -11.05
N LEU A 377 9.21 -2.05 -9.97
CA LEU A 377 10.39 -1.40 -9.36
C LEU A 377 11.57 -1.35 -10.33
N GLU A 378 11.75 -2.39 -11.13
CA GLU A 378 12.79 -2.45 -12.15
C GLU A 378 12.53 -1.43 -13.28
N ILE A 379 11.28 -1.28 -13.71
CA ILE A 379 10.87 -0.22 -14.64
C ILE A 379 11.19 1.16 -14.03
N GLN A 380 10.85 1.41 -12.77
CA GLN A 380 11.20 2.67 -12.09
C GLN A 380 12.72 2.89 -12.02
N ARG A 381 13.51 1.84 -11.76
CA ARG A 381 14.97 1.91 -11.75
C ARG A 381 15.52 2.34 -13.12
N LEU A 382 15.08 1.68 -14.18
CA LEU A 382 15.52 1.97 -15.54
C LEU A 382 15.12 3.39 -15.98
N MET A 383 13.89 3.80 -15.67
CA MET A 383 13.44 5.18 -15.91
C MET A 383 14.33 6.21 -15.18
N ARG A 384 14.74 5.94 -13.93
CA ARG A 384 15.68 6.82 -13.22
C ARG A 384 17.05 6.87 -13.89
N GLU A 385 17.57 5.74 -14.35
CA GLU A 385 18.88 5.65 -15.00
C GLU A 385 18.92 6.36 -16.35
N ASP A 386 17.87 6.22 -17.16
CA ASP A 386 17.79 6.93 -18.43
C ASP A 386 17.76 8.44 -18.20
N ARG A 387 17.02 8.89 -17.18
CA ARG A 387 17.02 10.29 -16.75
C ARG A 387 18.42 10.76 -16.35
N THR A 388 19.11 10.07 -15.46
CA THR A 388 20.45 10.50 -15.04
C THR A 388 21.46 10.48 -16.18
N SER A 389 21.33 9.55 -17.13
CA SER A 389 22.23 9.45 -18.28
C SER A 389 22.12 10.61 -19.28
N LEU A 390 20.95 11.25 -19.38
CA LEU A 390 20.72 12.44 -20.21
C LEU A 390 21.37 13.69 -19.63
N TRP A 391 21.47 13.76 -18.30
CA TRP A 391 22.01 14.91 -17.57
C TRP A 391 23.54 14.85 -17.39
N ASP A 392 24.22 13.82 -17.89
CA ASP A 392 25.69 13.74 -17.82
C ASP A 392 26.33 14.81 -18.74
N PRO A 393 26.90 15.89 -18.16
CA PRO A 393 27.44 17.00 -18.93
C PRO A 393 28.71 16.63 -19.70
N THR A 394 29.27 15.44 -19.48
CA THR A 394 30.44 14.97 -20.22
C THR A 394 30.09 14.42 -21.61
N ARG A 395 28.83 14.05 -21.85
CA ARG A 395 28.37 13.47 -23.13
C ARG A 395 27.98 14.51 -24.19
N THR A 396 27.70 15.74 -23.82
CA THR A 396 27.34 16.84 -24.75
C THR A 396 28.55 17.55 -25.37
N SER A 397 29.77 17.01 -25.19
CA SER A 397 31.02 17.60 -25.70
C SER A 397 31.77 16.77 -26.75
N ARG A 398 31.11 15.79 -27.39
CA ARG A 398 31.69 15.02 -28.51
C ARG A 398 30.95 15.21 -29.81
#